data_AF-A0A9N9WGA9-F1
#
_entry.id   AF-A0A9N9WGA9-F1
#
_cell.length_a   1.000
_cell.length_b   1.000
_cell.length_c   1.000
_cell.angle_alpha   90.00
_cell.angle_beta   90.00
_cell.angle_gamma   90.00
#
_symmetry.space_group_name_H-M   'P 1'
#
loop_
_entity.id
_entity.type
_entity.pdbx_description
1 polymer ?
#
loop_
_entity_poly.entity_id
_entity_poly.type
_entity_poly.pdbx_seq_one_letter_code
_entity_poly.pdbx_strand_id
1 'polypeptide(L)'
;MRETSQNHHNQNCAASVAQVKDRLATGAPFCASVHGLLTHLDLDEVDNITDQNEELRVRFADHTGELNARIPINVLEDALGCTAVELKAMSPETRAAVRWRVLLEQCSAKLAGTSPRLLVLTLRRASPADPIPLY
;
A
#
# COMPACT_ATOMS: atom_id res chain seq x y z
N MET A 1 27.06 -27.55 -22.93
CA MET A 1 27.49 -26.14 -22.73
C MET A 1 26.33 -25.40 -22.09
N ARG A 2 26.65 -24.49 -21.17
CA ARG A 2 25.88 -24.16 -19.96
C ARG A 2 24.49 -23.55 -20.23
N GLU A 3 23.49 -24.09 -19.54
CA GLU A 3 22.23 -23.44 -19.24
C GLU A 3 22.50 -22.25 -18.29
N THR A 4 22.21 -21.03 -18.73
CA THR A 4 22.18 -19.86 -17.86
C THR A 4 20.77 -19.70 -17.31
N SER A 5 20.47 -20.45 -16.24
CA SER A 5 19.35 -20.13 -15.36
C SER A 5 19.67 -18.82 -14.64
N GLN A 6 19.15 -17.71 -15.17
CA GLN A 6 19.04 -16.46 -14.42
C GLN A 6 18.03 -16.68 -13.30
N ASN A 7 18.53 -17.16 -12.16
CA ASN A 7 17.82 -17.15 -10.89
C ASN A 7 17.56 -15.68 -10.53
N HIS A 8 16.35 -15.20 -10.82
CA HIS A 8 15.78 -14.07 -10.12
C HIS A 8 15.76 -14.44 -8.63
N HIS A 9 16.74 -13.96 -7.89
CA HIS A 9 16.70 -13.95 -6.44
C HIS A 9 15.58 -12.96 -6.05
N ASN A 10 14.35 -13.45 -6.06
CA ASN A 10 13.18 -12.76 -5.52
C ASN A 10 13.34 -12.77 -4.00
N GLN A 11 14.30 -11.98 -3.52
CA GLN A 11 14.53 -11.79 -2.10
C GLN A 11 13.32 -10.98 -1.63
N ASN A 12 12.36 -11.69 -1.05
CA ASN A 12 11.12 -11.21 -0.44
C ASN A 12 11.36 -10.19 0.70
N CYS A 13 12.49 -9.51 0.77
CA CYS A 13 12.74 -8.52 1.80
C CYS A 13 11.87 -7.28 1.56
N ALA A 14 11.13 -6.86 2.58
CA ALA A 14 10.47 -5.58 2.55
C ALA A 14 11.52 -4.48 2.38
N ALA A 15 11.28 -3.57 1.43
CA ALA A 15 12.07 -2.37 1.24
C ALA A 15 11.65 -1.31 2.26
N SER A 16 12.61 -0.49 2.69
CA SER A 16 12.29 0.70 3.47
C SER A 16 11.63 1.77 2.62
N VAL A 17 10.92 2.71 3.26
CA VAL A 17 10.33 3.86 2.56
C VAL A 17 11.41 4.67 1.82
N ALA A 18 12.59 4.87 2.40
CA ALA A 18 13.70 5.55 1.74
C ALA A 18 14.13 4.83 0.46
N GLN A 19 14.30 3.50 0.50
CA GLN A 19 14.67 2.72 -0.69
C GLN A 19 13.60 2.80 -1.79
N VAL A 20 12.32 2.81 -1.43
CA VAL A 20 11.23 2.97 -2.40
C VAL A 20 11.25 4.37 -3.04
N LYS A 21 11.53 5.42 -2.25
CA LYS A 21 11.68 6.78 -2.78
C LYS A 21 12.85 6.90 -3.74
N ASP A 22 14.00 6.32 -3.39
CA ASP A 22 15.19 6.33 -4.24
C ASP A 22 14.89 5.63 -5.58
N ARG A 23 14.24 4.47 -5.54
CA ARG A 23 13.79 3.77 -6.75
C ARG A 23 12.81 4.59 -7.56
N LEU A 24 11.85 5.25 -6.92
CA LEU A 24 10.89 6.13 -7.61
C LEU A 24 11.60 7.30 -8.29
N ALA A 25 12.63 7.87 -7.67
CA ALA A 25 13.44 8.95 -8.25
C ALA A 25 14.21 8.50 -9.51
N THR A 26 14.54 7.21 -9.65
CA THR A 26 15.17 6.69 -10.88
C THR A 26 14.27 6.73 -12.11
N GLY A 27 12.94 6.79 -11.92
CA GLY A 27 11.96 6.81 -13.00
C GLY A 27 11.68 5.45 -13.65
N ALA A 28 12.48 4.42 -13.39
CA ALA A 28 12.24 3.08 -13.92
C ALA A 28 11.03 2.41 -13.24
N PRO A 29 10.19 1.66 -13.96
CA PRO A 29 9.13 0.86 -13.35
C PRO A 29 9.70 -0.20 -12.40
N PHE A 30 9.07 -0.37 -11.23
CA PHE A 30 9.47 -1.37 -10.26
C PHE A 30 8.29 -1.90 -9.44
N CYS A 31 8.52 -3.04 -8.79
CA CYS A 31 7.68 -3.52 -7.71
C CYS A 31 8.48 -3.57 -6.41
N ALA A 32 7.82 -3.28 -5.29
CA ALA A 32 8.42 -3.39 -3.96
C ALA A 32 7.38 -3.83 -2.95
N SER A 33 7.80 -4.51 -1.90
CA SER A 33 6.99 -4.71 -0.71
C SER A 33 7.47 -3.74 0.37
N VAL A 34 6.57 -3.10 1.10
CA VAL A 34 6.89 -2.24 2.24
C VAL A 34 6.19 -2.80 3.47
N HIS A 35 6.93 -2.85 4.57
CA HIS A 35 6.38 -3.10 5.90
C HIS A 35 6.43 -1.78 6.66
N GLY A 36 5.28 -1.25 7.08
CA GLY A 36 5.20 0.05 7.73
C GLY A 36 3.85 0.31 8.37
N LEU A 37 3.66 1.52 8.87
CA LEU A 37 2.39 2.00 9.41
C LEU A 37 1.57 2.66 8.32
N LEU A 38 0.27 2.38 8.27
CA LEU A 38 -0.66 3.20 7.49
C LEU A 38 -0.97 4.48 8.29
N THR A 39 -0.43 5.62 7.87
CA THR A 39 -0.57 6.90 8.59
C THR A 39 -1.65 7.81 8.02
N HIS A 40 -2.10 7.54 6.79
CA HIS A 40 -3.21 8.26 6.16
C HIS A 40 -4.01 7.34 5.25
N LEU A 41 -5.34 7.49 5.31
CA LEU A 41 -6.29 6.87 4.39
C LEU A 41 -7.46 7.83 4.19
N ASP A 42 -7.64 8.31 2.96
CA ASP A 42 -8.62 9.32 2.61
C ASP A 42 -10.02 8.75 2.34
N LEU A 43 -10.67 8.21 3.37
CA LEU A 43 -12.04 7.68 3.23
C LEU A 43 -13.10 8.77 3.01
N ASP A 44 -12.76 10.04 3.15
CA ASP A 44 -13.71 11.14 2.92
C ASP A 44 -13.93 11.37 1.42
N GLU A 45 -12.96 11.01 0.58
CA GLU A 45 -13.10 10.97 -0.88
C GLU A 45 -13.98 9.80 -1.38
N VAL A 46 -14.41 8.87 -0.51
CA VAL A 46 -15.14 7.66 -0.93
C VAL A 46 -16.47 7.98 -1.60
N ASP A 47 -17.11 9.06 -1.17
CA ASP A 47 -18.43 9.48 -1.67
C ASP A 47 -18.37 9.96 -3.13
N ASN A 48 -17.17 10.36 -3.61
CA ASN A 48 -16.94 10.82 -4.97
C ASN A 48 -16.64 9.69 -5.98
N ILE A 49 -16.41 8.47 -5.48
CA ILE A 49 -16.04 7.33 -6.33
C ILE A 49 -17.23 6.90 -7.19
N THR A 50 -17.01 6.64 -8.46
CA THR A 50 -18.00 6.10 -9.40
C THR A 50 -17.55 4.80 -10.07
N ASP A 51 -16.24 4.55 -10.15
CA ASP A 51 -15.64 3.36 -10.77
C ASP A 51 -14.71 2.61 -9.79
N GLN A 52 -14.62 1.28 -9.91
CA GLN A 52 -13.74 0.45 -9.06
C GLN A 52 -12.24 0.65 -9.35
N ASN A 53 -11.89 1.22 -10.50
CA ASN A 53 -10.52 1.59 -10.87
C ASN A 53 -10.11 2.96 -10.33
N GLU A 54 -11.03 3.69 -9.66
CA GLU A 54 -10.64 4.90 -8.95
C GLU A 54 -9.72 4.57 -7.78
N GLU A 55 -9.06 5.60 -7.28
CA GLU A 55 -8.03 5.44 -6.27
C GLU A 55 -8.19 6.47 -5.18
N LEU A 56 -7.82 6.08 -3.96
CA LEU A 56 -7.74 6.99 -2.82
C LEU A 56 -6.28 7.26 -2.45
N ARG A 57 -6.05 8.41 -1.81
CA ARG A 57 -4.74 8.76 -1.26
C ARG A 57 -4.49 7.97 0.01
N VAL A 58 -3.34 7.31 0.07
CA VAL A 58 -2.82 6.67 1.27
C VAL A 58 -1.40 7.11 1.55
N ARG A 59 -1.01 7.00 2.82
CA ARG A 59 0.36 7.25 3.24
C ARG A 59 0.84 6.14 4.14
N PHE A 60 2.03 5.65 3.82
CA PHE A 60 2.76 4.70 4.64
C PHE A 60 3.90 5.42 5.35
N ALA A 61 4.27 4.99 6.54
CA ALA A 61 5.47 5.45 7.21
C ALA A 61 6.23 4.27 7.81
N ASP A 62 7.56 4.32 7.70
CA ASP A 62 8.46 3.55 8.56
C ASP A 62 9.44 4.53 9.21
N HIS A 63 10.45 4.03 9.91
CA HIS A 63 11.43 4.92 10.56
C HIS A 63 12.38 5.63 9.59
N THR A 64 12.33 5.31 8.29
CA THR A 64 13.11 5.97 7.23
C THR A 64 12.32 7.08 6.54
N GLY A 65 11.02 7.22 6.83
CA GLY A 65 10.21 8.37 6.44
C GLY A 65 8.80 7.99 5.98
N GLU A 66 8.15 8.90 5.24
CA GLU A 66 6.77 8.75 4.75
C GLU A 66 6.67 8.56 3.24
N LEU A 67 5.76 7.71 2.77
CA LEU A 67 5.54 7.39 1.37
C LEU A 67 4.07 7.66 0.99
N ASN A 68 3.84 8.58 0.06
CA ASN A 68 2.51 8.77 -0.53
C ASN A 68 2.28 7.75 -1.65
N ALA A 69 1.10 7.15 -1.66
CA ALA A 69 0.68 6.22 -2.70
C ALA A 69 -0.83 6.38 -2.98
N ARG A 70 -1.29 5.67 -4.01
CA ARG A 70 -2.68 5.57 -4.41
C ARG A 70 -3.15 4.14 -4.24
N ILE A 71 -4.28 3.95 -3.58
CA ILE A 71 -4.90 2.63 -3.38
C ILE A 71 -6.13 2.52 -4.27
N PRO A 72 -6.17 1.55 -5.20
CA PRO A 72 -7.38 1.23 -5.95
C PRO A 72 -8.52 0.79 -5.02
N ILE A 73 -9.77 1.06 -5.40
CA ILE A 73 -10.93 0.76 -4.54
C ILE A 73 -11.07 -0.73 -4.27
N ASN A 74 -10.90 -1.57 -5.28
CA ASN A 74 -10.96 -3.02 -5.07
C ASN A 74 -9.92 -3.52 -4.04
N VAL A 75 -8.70 -2.97 -4.05
CA VAL A 75 -7.65 -3.29 -3.07
C VAL A 75 -8.02 -2.79 -1.68
N LEU A 76 -8.67 -1.63 -1.58
CA LEU A 76 -9.17 -1.08 -0.33
C LEU A 76 -10.30 -1.94 0.26
N GLU A 77 -11.24 -2.38 -0.59
CA GLU A 77 -12.35 -3.24 -0.18
C GLU A 77 -11.84 -4.55 0.43
N ASP A 78 -10.86 -5.18 -0.23
CA ASP A 78 -10.18 -6.38 0.26
C ASP A 78 -9.49 -6.13 1.61
N ALA A 79 -8.82 -4.97 1.77
CA ALA A 79 -8.10 -4.63 2.98
C ALA A 79 -9.02 -4.34 4.19
N LEU A 80 -10.19 -3.73 3.94
CA LEU A 80 -11.15 -3.37 4.97
C LEU A 80 -12.18 -4.47 5.25
N GLY A 81 -12.37 -5.39 4.30
CA GLY A 81 -13.43 -6.40 4.35
C GLY A 81 -14.83 -5.82 4.19
N CYS A 82 -14.96 -4.71 3.45
CA CYS A 82 -16.23 -4.05 3.16
C CYS A 82 -16.17 -3.37 1.79
N THR A 83 -17.29 -3.37 1.07
CA THR A 83 -17.42 -2.78 -0.26
C THR A 83 -17.48 -1.25 -0.21
N ALA A 84 -17.18 -0.59 -1.33
CA ALA A 84 -17.32 0.85 -1.49
C ALA A 84 -18.77 1.30 -1.32
N VAL A 85 -19.74 0.47 -1.71
CA VAL A 85 -21.18 0.74 -1.50
C VAL A 85 -21.50 0.75 0.00
N GLU A 86 -20.98 -0.22 0.76
CA GLU A 86 -21.13 -0.25 2.21
C GLU A 86 -20.44 0.95 2.87
N LEU A 87 -19.23 1.30 2.45
CA LEU A 87 -18.49 2.47 2.96
C LEU A 87 -19.22 3.80 2.73
N LYS A 88 -19.90 3.95 1.60
CA LYS A 88 -20.74 5.13 1.29
C LYS A 88 -22.02 5.17 2.10
N ALA A 89 -22.59 4.00 2.40
CA ALA A 89 -23.80 3.89 3.22
C ALA A 89 -23.54 4.11 4.71
N MET A 90 -22.28 4.03 5.16
CA MET A 90 -21.89 4.31 6.54
C MET A 90 -22.08 5.78 6.90
N SER A 91 -22.48 6.04 8.15
CA SER A 91 -22.39 7.40 8.69
C SER A 91 -20.93 7.86 8.75
N PRO A 92 -20.66 9.18 8.74
CA PRO A 92 -19.31 9.71 8.87
C PRO A 92 -18.58 9.18 10.12
N GLU A 93 -19.30 8.98 11.22
CA GLU A 93 -18.75 8.42 12.47
C GLU A 93 -18.33 6.96 12.31
N THR A 94 -19.17 6.13 11.69
CA THR A 94 -18.84 4.71 11.43
C THR A 94 -17.67 4.60 10.45
N ARG A 95 -17.65 5.42 9.41
CA ARG A 95 -16.53 5.49 8.45
C ARG A 95 -15.23 5.95 9.11
N ALA A 96 -15.31 6.95 10.00
CA ALA A 96 -14.17 7.36 10.80
C ALA A 96 -13.67 6.22 11.72
N ALA A 97 -14.57 5.44 12.34
CA ALA A 97 -14.19 4.28 13.13
C ALA A 97 -13.49 3.20 12.28
N VAL A 98 -13.96 2.93 11.06
CA VAL A 98 -13.28 2.02 10.10
C VAL A 98 -11.89 2.54 9.74
N ARG A 99 -11.76 3.84 9.43
CA ARG A 99 -10.45 4.48 9.19
C ARG A 99 -9.52 4.28 10.39
N TRP A 100 -10.01 4.54 11.61
CA TRP A 100 -9.22 4.39 12.83
C TRP A 100 -8.78 2.96 13.13
N ARG A 101 -9.54 1.95 12.69
CA ARG A 101 -9.15 0.54 12.87
C ARG A 101 -7.91 0.13 12.08
N VAL A 102 -7.57 0.85 11.01
CA VAL A 102 -6.42 0.51 10.15
C VAL A 102 -5.29 1.53 10.26
N LEU A 103 -5.59 2.75 10.71
CA LEU A 103 -4.56 3.76 10.97
C LEU A 103 -3.64 3.30 12.10
N LEU A 104 -2.34 3.55 11.90
CA LEU A 104 -1.26 3.21 12.83
C LEU A 104 -1.10 1.71 13.11
N GLU A 105 -1.82 0.84 12.39
CA GLU A 105 -1.52 -0.58 12.39
C GLU A 105 -0.29 -0.87 11.51
N GLN A 106 0.53 -1.82 11.92
CA GLN A 106 1.56 -2.36 11.04
C GLN A 106 0.89 -3.09 9.87
N CYS A 107 1.29 -2.74 8.66
CA CYS A 107 0.78 -3.27 7.43
C CYS A 107 1.93 -3.72 6.51
N SER A 108 1.59 -4.68 5.64
CA SER A 108 2.43 -5.16 4.56
C SER A 108 1.75 -4.78 3.25
N ALA A 109 2.41 -3.94 2.46
CA ALA A 109 1.88 -3.40 1.22
C ALA A 109 2.78 -3.79 0.04
N LYS A 110 2.20 -4.33 -1.03
CA LYS A 110 2.90 -4.49 -2.31
C LYS A 110 2.60 -3.27 -3.16
N LEU A 111 3.64 -2.69 -3.73
CA LEU A 111 3.59 -1.46 -4.49
C LEU A 111 4.10 -1.69 -5.91
N ALA A 112 3.44 -1.08 -6.89
CA ALA A 112 3.99 -0.82 -8.21
C ALA A 112 4.35 0.67 -8.30
N GLY A 113 5.58 0.98 -8.68
CA GLY A 113 6.07 2.34 -8.83
C GLY A 113 6.42 2.66 -10.28
N THR A 114 6.03 3.84 -10.74
CA THR A 114 6.54 4.48 -11.95
C THR A 114 6.40 5.98 -11.75
N SER A 115 7.51 6.71 -11.77
CA SER A 115 7.53 8.13 -11.36
C SER A 115 6.48 8.96 -12.11
N PRO A 116 5.70 9.81 -11.41
CA PRO A 116 5.73 10.12 -9.97
C PRO A 116 4.74 9.27 -9.13
N ARG A 117 4.17 8.21 -9.70
CA ARG A 117 3.03 7.47 -9.13
C ARG A 117 3.48 6.19 -8.44
N LEU A 118 2.87 5.93 -7.28
CA LEU A 118 2.94 4.67 -6.56
C LEU A 118 1.54 4.13 -6.39
N LEU A 119 1.34 2.88 -6.82
CA LEU A 119 0.08 2.16 -6.72
C LEU A 119 0.20 1.03 -5.72
N VAL A 120 -0.77 0.94 -4.82
CA VAL A 120 -0.91 -0.20 -3.92
C VAL A 120 -1.57 -1.33 -4.68
N LEU A 121 -0.87 -2.45 -4.78
CA LEU A 121 -1.38 -3.68 -5.42
C LEU A 121 -2.10 -4.57 -4.42
N THR A 122 -1.58 -4.63 -3.19
CA THR A 122 -2.18 -5.37 -2.08
C THR A 122 -1.90 -4.65 -0.78
N LEU A 123 -2.86 -4.65 0.14
CA LEU A 123 -2.69 -4.14 1.50
C LEU A 123 -3.25 -5.16 2.49
N ARG A 124 -2.48 -5.51 3.52
CA ARG A 124 -2.95 -6.33 4.63
C ARG A 124 -2.28 -5.94 5.93
N ARG A 125 -2.89 -6.33 7.04
CA ARG A 125 -2.24 -6.28 8.36
C ARG A 125 -0.95 -7.12 8.32
N ALA A 126 0.11 -6.57 8.90
CA ALA A 126 1.36 -7.28 9.08
C ALA A 126 1.17 -8.45 10.06
N SER A 127 1.90 -9.52 9.81
CA SER A 127 1.96 -10.74 10.60
C SER A 127 3.40 -10.95 11.09
N PRO A 128 3.62 -11.77 12.13
CA PRO A 128 4.98 -12.11 12.56
C PRO A 128 5.83 -12.83 11.49
N ALA A 129 5.20 -13.39 10.45
CA ALA A 129 5.89 -14.02 9.33
C ALA A 129 6.30 -13.02 8.25
N ASP A 130 5.90 -11.75 8.37
CA ASP A 130 6.29 -10.73 7.40
C ASP A 130 7.77 -10.38 7.55
N PRO A 131 8.50 -10.31 6.43
CA PRO A 131 9.90 -9.95 6.43
C PRO A 131 10.03 -8.49 6.85
N ILE A 132 10.59 -8.28 8.05
CA ILE A 132 10.93 -6.94 8.53
C ILE A 132 12.13 -6.45 7.70
N PRO A 133 12.14 -5.21 7.21
CA PRO A 133 13.28 -4.66 6.50
C PRO A 133 14.53 -4.78 7.38
N LEU A 134 15.57 -5.42 6.86
CA LEU A 134 16.90 -5.39 7.45
C LEU A 134 17.63 -4.23 6.77
N TYR A 135 17.94 -3.20 7.54
CA TYR A 135 18.53 -1.96 7.06
C TYR A 135 20.03 -2.10 6.79
#